data_AF-A0A816HEH2-F1
#
_entry.id   AF-A0A816HEH2-F1
#
_cell.length_a   1.000
_cell.length_b   1.000
_cell.length_c   1.000
_cell.angle_alpha   90.00
_cell.angle_beta   90.00
_cell.angle_gamma   90.00
#
_symmetry.space_group_name_H-M   'P 1'
#
loop_
_entity.id
_entity.type
_entity.pdbx_description
1 polymer ?
#
loop_
_entity_poly.entity_id
_entity_poly.type
_entity_poly.pdbx_seq_one_letter_code
_entity_poly.pdbx_strand_id
1 'polypeptide(L)'
;GAWFCIRELNDERVFIVLYAVFASYFAGVMIRLMLTLTPCVCVLAAIALSKTLDYYADTETSDMNSSPVVSTSSEDGDDNDNDTTEANNRSLYDKAGKSKSTPGRRGPTVSTQDNDGAPNIVSSNIKTIVVICIAMMLMLLAVHCTWVTSNAYSSPSIVLASYNNDGTRYIIDDFREAYYWLRKNTPEKARVMSWWDYGYQIAGMGNRTVLVDNNTWNNSHIALVGKAMSSNETEAYKIMTMLDVDYILVIFGGMIGYSGDDINKFLWMVRIAEGEI
;
A
#
# COMPACT_ATOMS: atom_id res chain seq x y z
N GLY A 1 8.85 -12.21 -9.08
CA GLY A 1 9.14 -10.95 -9.79
C GLY A 1 10.53 -10.93 -10.38
N ALA A 2 11.52 -10.41 -9.62
CA ALA A 2 12.84 -10.01 -10.13
C ALA A 2 13.52 -11.01 -11.10
N TRP A 3 13.53 -12.30 -10.80
CA TRP A 3 14.14 -13.32 -11.68
C TRP A 3 13.58 -13.33 -13.12
N PHE A 4 12.25 -13.16 -13.29
CA PHE A 4 11.62 -13.03 -14.61
C PHE A 4 11.92 -11.70 -15.31
N CYS A 5 12.35 -10.67 -14.56
CA CYS A 5 12.79 -9.38 -15.10
C CYS A 5 14.30 -9.37 -15.43
N ILE A 6 15.07 -10.29 -14.85
CA ILE A 6 16.51 -10.50 -15.13
C ILE A 6 16.70 -11.42 -16.35
N ARG A 7 15.79 -12.38 -16.58
CA ARG A 7 15.83 -13.27 -17.76
C ARG A 7 15.48 -12.58 -19.09
N GLU A 8 14.63 -11.56 -19.05
CA GLU A 8 14.27 -10.73 -20.20
C GLU A 8 14.73 -9.31 -19.91
N LEU A 9 15.94 -8.97 -20.34
CA LEU A 9 16.48 -7.63 -20.15
C LEU A 9 15.84 -6.65 -21.14
N ASN A 10 15.28 -5.57 -20.60
CA ASN A 10 14.86 -4.35 -21.28
C ASN A 10 15.17 -3.18 -20.35
N ASP A 11 15.42 -1.98 -20.87
CA ASP A 11 15.89 -0.83 -20.07
C ASP A 11 14.92 -0.49 -18.91
N GLU A 12 13.62 -0.55 -19.18
CA GLU A 12 12.53 -0.42 -18.20
C GLU A 12 12.63 -1.46 -17.05
N ARG A 13 12.99 -2.70 -17.38
CA ARG A 13 13.08 -3.81 -16.43
C ARG A 13 14.34 -3.70 -15.56
N VAL A 14 15.43 -3.16 -16.10
CA VAL A 14 16.64 -2.83 -15.35
C VAL A 14 16.34 -1.79 -14.26
N PHE A 15 15.57 -0.73 -14.59
CA PHE A 15 15.14 0.26 -13.60
C PHE A 15 14.32 -0.37 -12.46
N ILE A 16 13.35 -1.24 -12.78
CA ILE A 16 12.53 -1.92 -11.75
C ILE A 16 13.37 -2.83 -10.85
N VAL A 17 14.35 -3.56 -11.40
CA VAL A 17 15.26 -4.43 -10.63
C VAL A 17 16.17 -3.61 -9.71
N LEU A 18 16.73 -2.50 -10.18
CA LEU A 18 17.52 -1.58 -9.35
C LEU A 18 16.67 -0.98 -8.23
N TYR A 19 15.47 -0.49 -8.55
CA TYR A 19 14.55 0.07 -7.57
C TYR A 19 14.18 -0.95 -6.48
N ALA A 20 13.93 -2.21 -6.85
CA ALA A 20 13.66 -3.29 -5.91
C ALA A 20 14.81 -3.54 -4.93
N VAL A 21 16.06 -3.56 -5.41
CA VAL A 21 17.25 -3.78 -4.57
C VAL A 21 17.46 -2.62 -3.60
N PHE A 22 17.43 -1.38 -4.10
CA PHE A 22 17.61 -0.20 -3.24
C PHE A 22 16.46 -0.02 -2.24
N ALA A 23 15.20 -0.16 -2.66
CA ALA A 23 14.05 -0.04 -1.77
C ALA A 23 14.04 -1.14 -0.69
N SER A 24 14.42 -2.37 -1.04
CA SER A 24 14.55 -3.47 -0.07
C SER A 24 15.63 -3.19 0.98
N TYR A 25 16.80 -2.68 0.55
CA TYR A 25 17.86 -2.27 1.47
C TYR A 25 17.40 -1.15 2.43
N PHE A 26 16.79 -0.08 1.91
CA PHE A 26 16.36 1.04 2.72
C PHE A 26 15.19 0.69 3.67
N ALA A 27 14.24 -0.14 3.24
CA ALA A 27 13.18 -0.66 4.11
C ALA A 27 13.72 -1.58 5.23
N GLY A 28 14.80 -2.32 4.97
CA GLY A 28 15.49 -3.11 5.99
C GLY A 28 16.22 -2.27 7.05
N VAL A 29 16.61 -1.04 6.73
CA VAL A 29 17.24 -0.10 7.67
C VAL A 29 16.22 0.76 8.42
N MET A 30 15.10 1.14 7.79
CA MET A 30 14.10 2.03 8.40
C MET A 30 12.67 1.61 8.08
N ILE A 31 11.90 1.27 9.12
CA ILE A 31 10.49 0.83 9.04
C ILE A 31 9.61 1.80 8.23
N ARG A 32 9.80 3.11 8.38
CA ARG A 32 9.04 4.14 7.64
C ARG A 32 9.23 4.06 6.11
N LEU A 33 10.35 3.50 5.64
CA LEU A 33 10.65 3.31 4.22
C LEU A 33 10.05 2.02 3.64
N MET A 34 9.42 1.17 4.47
CA MET A 34 8.59 0.05 3.97
C MET A 34 7.48 0.54 3.02
N LEU A 35 6.96 1.76 3.23
CA LEU A 35 5.95 2.39 2.37
C LEU A 35 6.44 2.63 0.92
N THR A 36 7.74 2.86 0.70
CA THR A 36 8.30 3.04 -0.66
C THR A 36 8.64 1.70 -1.34
N LEU A 37 8.85 0.64 -0.55
CA LEU A 37 9.02 -0.73 -1.06
C LEU A 37 7.70 -1.31 -1.61
N THR A 38 6.56 -1.03 -0.97
CA THR A 38 5.25 -1.63 -1.31
C THR A 38 4.89 -1.58 -2.81
N PRO A 39 4.96 -0.44 -3.52
CA PRO A 39 4.61 -0.39 -4.94
C PRO A 39 5.51 -1.29 -5.81
N CYS A 40 6.80 -1.40 -5.48
CA CYS A 40 7.74 -2.26 -6.19
C CYS A 40 7.37 -3.75 -6.01
N VAL A 41 7.04 -4.14 -4.77
CA VAL A 41 6.60 -5.50 -4.46
C VAL A 41 5.30 -5.85 -5.19
N CYS A 42 4.33 -4.93 -5.24
CA CYS A 42 3.09 -5.12 -5.99
C CYS A 42 3.35 -5.36 -7.49
N VAL A 43 4.19 -4.54 -8.14
CA VAL A 43 4.55 -4.70 -9.56
C VAL A 43 5.30 -6.02 -9.80
N LEU A 44 6.29 -6.35 -8.95
CA LEU A 44 7.06 -7.59 -9.07
C LEU A 44 6.25 -8.85 -8.74
N ALA A 45 5.20 -8.75 -7.92
CA ALA A 45 4.23 -9.81 -7.70
C ALA A 45 3.31 -9.98 -8.91
N ALA A 46 2.74 -8.88 -9.42
CA ALA A 46 1.86 -8.89 -10.59
C ALA A 46 2.53 -9.48 -11.84
N ILE A 47 3.77 -9.07 -12.16
CA ILE A 47 4.55 -9.62 -13.28
C ILE A 47 4.81 -11.14 -13.11
N ALA A 48 4.96 -11.63 -11.88
CA ALA A 48 5.14 -13.06 -11.63
C ALA A 48 3.82 -13.83 -11.74
N LEU A 49 2.74 -13.27 -11.21
CA LEU A 49 1.41 -13.88 -11.24
C LEU A 49 0.87 -13.96 -12.67
N SER A 50 1.01 -12.90 -13.49
CA SER A 50 0.65 -12.96 -14.92
C SER A 50 1.44 -14.05 -15.62
N LYS A 51 2.79 -13.98 -15.67
CA LYS A 51 3.59 -14.99 -16.38
C LYS A 51 3.38 -16.43 -15.91
N THR A 52 2.92 -16.63 -14.68
CA THR A 52 2.53 -17.95 -14.18
C THR A 52 1.13 -18.32 -14.68
N LEU A 53 0.14 -17.44 -14.53
CA LEU A 53 -1.21 -17.65 -15.04
C LEU A 53 -1.22 -17.84 -16.55
N ASP A 54 -0.53 -17.00 -17.34
CA ASP A 54 -0.44 -17.10 -18.80
C ASP A 54 0.00 -18.51 -19.24
N TYR A 55 1.02 -19.09 -18.57
CA TYR A 55 1.53 -20.44 -18.87
C TYR A 55 0.59 -21.59 -18.46
N TYR A 56 -0.20 -21.43 -17.40
CA TYR A 56 -1.09 -22.48 -16.87
C TYR A 56 -2.56 -22.33 -17.32
N ALA A 57 -2.99 -21.15 -17.74
CA ALA A 57 -4.35 -20.84 -18.21
C ALA A 57 -4.51 -20.95 -19.74
N ASP A 58 -3.41 -21.11 -20.50
CA ASP A 58 -3.43 -21.55 -21.90
C ASP A 58 -3.92 -23.01 -22.00
N THR A 59 -5.22 -23.22 -21.80
CA THR A 59 -5.97 -24.42 -22.16
C THR A 59 -6.91 -24.08 -23.30
N GLU A 60 -6.45 -24.39 -24.52
CA GLU A 60 -7.29 -24.71 -25.68
C GLU A 60 -8.27 -23.63 -26.16
N THR A 61 -7.73 -22.50 -26.63
CA THR A 61 -8.43 -21.58 -27.57
C THR A 61 -8.62 -22.18 -28.98
N SER A 62 -8.46 -23.50 -29.13
CA SER A 62 -8.57 -24.26 -30.38
C SER A 62 -10.01 -24.72 -30.68
N ASP A 63 -10.79 -25.07 -29.66
CA ASP A 63 -11.90 -26.04 -29.82
C ASP A 63 -13.31 -25.44 -29.71
N MET A 64 -13.47 -24.11 -29.78
CA MET A 64 -14.80 -23.45 -29.77
C MET A 64 -15.08 -22.44 -30.88
N ASN A 65 -14.21 -22.29 -31.89
CA ASN A 65 -14.51 -21.49 -33.08
C ASN A 65 -15.29 -22.29 -34.15
N SER A 66 -16.42 -22.90 -33.76
CA SER A 66 -17.26 -23.71 -34.66
C SER A 66 -18.77 -23.60 -34.41
N SER A 67 -19.29 -22.38 -34.24
CA SER A 67 -20.67 -22.00 -34.62
C SER A 67 -20.80 -20.48 -34.72
N PRO A 68 -21.57 -19.94 -35.69
CA PRO A 68 -21.75 -18.50 -35.86
C PRO A 68 -22.68 -17.90 -34.79
N VAL A 69 -22.45 -16.63 -34.45
CA VAL A 69 -23.33 -15.84 -33.58
C VAL A 69 -24.63 -15.54 -34.32
N VAL A 70 -25.76 -16.02 -33.80
CA VAL A 70 -27.10 -15.56 -34.19
C VAL A 70 -27.53 -14.42 -33.27
N SER A 71 -27.59 -13.21 -33.81
CA SER A 71 -28.16 -12.03 -33.16
C SER A 71 -29.57 -11.78 -33.69
N THR A 72 -30.59 -11.87 -32.82
CA THR A 72 -32.00 -11.75 -33.21
C THR A 72 -32.47 -10.29 -33.27
N SER A 73 -33.08 -9.88 -34.39
CA SER A 73 -33.93 -8.69 -34.50
C SER A 73 -34.84 -8.75 -35.75
N SER A 74 -36.13 -8.51 -35.58
CA SER A 74 -37.13 -8.25 -36.64
C SER A 74 -37.39 -6.72 -36.72
N GLU A 75 -38.20 -6.13 -37.61
CA GLU A 75 -39.23 -6.57 -38.58
C GLU A 75 -39.09 -5.71 -39.86
N ASP A 76 -39.50 -6.08 -41.08
CA ASP A 76 -40.13 -7.32 -41.58
C ASP A 76 -39.31 -7.88 -42.80
N GLY A 77 -39.71 -8.03 -44.08
CA GLY A 77 -41.00 -7.89 -44.80
C GLY A 77 -40.86 -8.00 -46.34
N ASP A 78 -41.80 -8.73 -46.97
CA ASP A 78 -42.23 -8.83 -48.40
C ASP A 78 -41.21 -8.87 -49.60
N ASP A 79 -41.10 -10.07 -50.18
CA ASP A 79 -40.95 -10.49 -51.60
C ASP A 79 -40.29 -9.65 -52.75
N ASN A 80 -39.22 -10.27 -53.29
CA ASN A 80 -38.98 -10.68 -54.70
C ASN A 80 -38.49 -9.73 -55.85
N ASP A 81 -37.74 -10.40 -56.74
CA ASP A 81 -37.37 -10.16 -58.16
C ASP A 81 -36.37 -9.05 -58.63
N ASN A 82 -35.21 -9.56 -59.10
CA ASN A 82 -34.49 -9.27 -60.37
C ASN A 82 -34.34 -7.81 -60.89
N ASP A 83 -33.09 -7.32 -61.03
CA ASP A 83 -32.24 -7.51 -62.24
C ASP A 83 -31.11 -6.45 -62.34
N THR A 84 -30.13 -6.68 -63.22
CA THR A 84 -29.25 -5.69 -63.91
C THR A 84 -28.39 -4.69 -63.12
N THR A 85 -27.08 -4.98 -63.12
CA THR A 85 -26.05 -4.13 -63.77
C THR A 85 -25.33 -3.00 -62.99
N GLU A 86 -24.00 -3.07 -63.11
CA GLU A 86 -22.96 -2.03 -63.03
C GLU A 86 -22.34 -1.47 -61.72
N ALA A 87 -21.00 -1.41 -61.81
CA ALA A 87 -20.10 -0.33 -61.40
C ALA A 87 -19.50 -0.27 -59.97
N ASN A 88 -18.21 -0.61 -59.96
CA ASN A 88 -17.11 0.14 -59.33
C ASN A 88 -16.74 -0.02 -57.84
N ASN A 89 -15.78 -0.95 -57.63
CA ASN A 89 -14.36 -0.60 -57.36
C ASN A 89 -13.99 -0.03 -55.96
N ARG A 90 -13.37 -0.86 -55.10
CA ARG A 90 -11.96 -0.73 -54.62
C ARG A 90 -11.60 -1.70 -53.47
N SER A 91 -10.84 -2.76 -53.80
CA SER A 91 -9.96 -3.49 -52.86
C SER A 91 -8.97 -4.29 -53.72
N LEU A 92 -7.87 -3.73 -54.23
CA LEU A 92 -6.60 -3.41 -53.54
C LEU A 92 -5.92 -4.63 -52.90
N TYR A 93 -4.80 -5.01 -53.53
CA TYR A 93 -3.79 -6.00 -53.17
C TYR A 93 -4.06 -7.47 -53.56
N ASP A 94 -3.20 -7.95 -54.46
CA ASP A 94 -3.34 -9.20 -55.21
C ASP A 94 -2.68 -10.43 -54.58
N LYS A 95 -3.08 -11.59 -55.10
CA LYS A 95 -2.71 -12.92 -54.63
C LYS A 95 -1.40 -13.41 -55.26
N ALA A 96 -0.27 -13.27 -54.56
CA ALA A 96 1.03 -13.81 -54.96
C ALA A 96 1.76 -14.49 -53.77
N GLY A 97 2.53 -15.56 -53.95
CA GLY A 97 2.74 -16.40 -55.14
C GLY A 97 3.59 -17.64 -54.79
N LYS A 98 3.38 -18.78 -55.47
CA LYS A 98 4.18 -20.00 -55.22
C LYS A 98 5.59 -19.86 -55.81
N SER A 99 6.62 -20.03 -54.97
CA SER A 99 8.01 -20.22 -55.41
C SER A 99 8.47 -21.68 -55.22
N LYS A 100 9.53 -22.09 -55.91
CA LYS A 100 9.97 -23.50 -56.05
C LYS A 100 11.18 -23.87 -55.20
N SER A 101 11.25 -25.17 -54.92
CA SER A 101 12.35 -25.93 -54.34
C SER A 101 13.71 -25.83 -55.06
N THR A 102 14.79 -25.93 -54.28
CA THR A 102 15.98 -26.77 -54.60
C THR A 102 16.63 -27.27 -53.28
N PRO A 103 17.43 -28.36 -53.27
CA PRO A 103 17.48 -29.25 -52.11
C PRO A 103 18.80 -29.26 -51.31
N GLY A 104 18.73 -29.68 -50.04
CA GLY A 104 19.90 -29.83 -49.16
C GLY A 104 19.82 -31.04 -48.22
N ARG A 105 20.60 -32.10 -48.54
CA ARG A 105 21.12 -33.16 -47.65
C ARG A 105 20.11 -33.96 -46.78
N ARG A 106 19.84 -35.20 -47.19
CA ARG A 106 19.19 -36.23 -46.36
C ARG A 106 20.12 -36.65 -45.20
N GLY A 107 19.60 -36.68 -43.97
CA GLY A 107 20.05 -37.58 -42.89
C GLY A 107 18.97 -38.66 -42.65
N PRO A 108 19.31 -39.85 -42.13
CA PRO A 108 18.36 -40.95 -41.99
C PRO A 108 17.33 -40.69 -40.89
N THR A 109 16.06 -40.94 -41.20
CA THR A 109 14.96 -40.98 -40.24
C THR A 109 15.06 -42.24 -39.38
N VAL A 110 15.18 -42.09 -38.06
CA VAL A 110 14.73 -43.10 -37.10
C VAL A 110 13.39 -42.62 -36.56
N SER A 111 12.31 -43.18 -37.08
CA SER A 111 10.95 -42.93 -36.62
C SER A 111 10.63 -43.86 -35.45
N THR A 112 10.90 -43.40 -34.23
CA THR A 112 10.30 -44.03 -33.05
C THR A 112 8.83 -43.57 -32.98
N GLN A 113 7.91 -44.49 -33.28
CA GLN A 113 6.50 -44.31 -32.94
C GLN A 113 6.33 -44.65 -31.46
N ASP A 114 6.37 -43.65 -30.59
CA ASP A 114 5.84 -43.77 -29.23
C ASP A 114 4.38 -43.29 -29.22
N ASN A 115 3.49 -44.13 -28.69
CA ASN A 115 2.06 -44.06 -28.98
C ASN A 115 1.37 -42.84 -28.35
N ASP A 116 0.61 -42.10 -29.17
CA ASP A 116 -0.40 -41.15 -28.69
C ASP A 116 -1.51 -41.91 -27.92
N GLY A 117 -1.68 -41.58 -26.64
CA GLY A 117 -2.69 -42.20 -25.79
C GLY A 117 -2.53 -41.87 -24.30
N ALA A 118 -3.31 -40.89 -23.83
CA ALA A 118 -3.52 -40.55 -22.41
C ALA A 118 -2.44 -39.79 -21.57
N PRO A 119 -1.54 -38.95 -22.11
CA PRO A 119 -0.85 -37.94 -21.29
C PRO A 119 -1.69 -36.66 -21.07
N ASN A 120 -2.45 -36.22 -22.08
CA ASN A 120 -3.02 -34.86 -22.15
C ASN A 120 -4.01 -34.53 -21.02
N ILE A 121 -4.84 -35.51 -20.61
CA ILE A 121 -5.82 -35.34 -19.52
C ILE A 121 -5.11 -35.05 -18.18
N VAL A 122 -3.99 -35.72 -17.92
CA VAL A 122 -3.21 -35.52 -16.68
C VAL A 122 -2.59 -34.12 -16.67
N SER A 123 -2.05 -33.64 -17.79
CA SER A 123 -1.53 -32.27 -17.89
C SER A 123 -2.60 -31.18 -17.76
N SER A 124 -3.81 -31.40 -18.30
CA SER A 124 -4.92 -30.44 -18.20
C SER A 124 -5.44 -30.33 -16.75
N ASN A 125 -5.57 -31.47 -16.06
CA ASN A 125 -5.89 -31.51 -14.62
C ASN A 125 -4.84 -30.77 -13.78
N ILE A 126 -3.53 -30.95 -14.06
CA ILE A 126 -2.45 -30.24 -13.36
C ILE A 126 -2.52 -28.73 -13.61
N LYS A 127 -2.72 -28.28 -14.85
CA LYS A 127 -2.93 -26.85 -15.18
C LYS A 127 -4.08 -26.25 -14.35
N THR A 128 -5.22 -26.94 -14.32
CA THR A 128 -6.43 -26.54 -13.60
C THR A 128 -6.17 -26.40 -12.09
N ILE A 129 -5.47 -27.37 -11.48
CA ILE A 129 -5.11 -27.32 -10.06
C ILE A 129 -4.21 -26.11 -9.74
N VAL A 130 -3.22 -25.81 -10.58
CA VAL A 130 -2.32 -24.65 -10.37
C VAL A 130 -3.10 -23.33 -10.42
N VAL A 131 -4.01 -23.16 -11.38
CA VAL A 131 -4.87 -21.96 -11.47
C VAL A 131 -5.75 -21.83 -10.22
N ILE A 132 -6.36 -22.92 -9.73
CA ILE A 132 -7.15 -22.93 -8.49
C ILE A 132 -6.30 -22.55 -7.27
N CYS A 133 -5.07 -23.07 -7.15
CA CYS A 133 -4.16 -22.69 -6.06
C CYS A 133 -3.79 -21.21 -6.09
N ILE A 134 -3.55 -20.62 -7.27
CA ILE A 134 -3.27 -19.18 -7.41
C ILE A 134 -4.50 -18.35 -7.02
N ALA A 135 -5.70 -18.74 -7.47
CA ALA A 135 -6.95 -18.08 -7.08
C ALA A 135 -7.18 -18.14 -5.56
N MET A 136 -6.91 -19.30 -4.93
CA MET A 136 -7.00 -19.46 -3.47
C MET A 136 -6.01 -18.56 -2.72
N MET A 137 -4.77 -18.41 -3.21
CA MET A 137 -3.81 -17.47 -2.64
C MET A 137 -4.27 -16.00 -2.75
N LEU A 138 -4.88 -15.60 -3.87
CA LEU A 138 -5.42 -14.25 -4.04
C LEU A 138 -6.59 -13.97 -3.09
N MET A 139 -7.49 -14.96 -2.89
CA MET A 139 -8.57 -14.86 -1.91
C MET A 139 -8.03 -14.77 -0.47
N LEU A 140 -7.02 -15.58 -0.12
CA LEU A 140 -6.37 -15.51 1.19
C LEU A 140 -5.71 -14.14 1.43
N LEU A 141 -5.05 -13.58 0.40
CA LEU A 141 -4.46 -12.24 0.46
C LEU A 141 -5.53 -11.16 0.71
N ALA A 142 -6.67 -11.20 0.01
CA ALA A 142 -7.76 -10.25 0.20
C ALA A 142 -8.34 -10.31 1.63
N VAL A 143 -8.56 -11.51 2.17
CA VAL A 143 -9.01 -11.71 3.56
C VAL A 143 -7.97 -11.21 4.56
N HIS A 144 -6.68 -11.52 4.35
CA HIS A 144 -5.59 -11.08 5.21
C HIS A 144 -5.45 -9.55 5.22
N CYS A 145 -5.43 -8.88 4.06
CA CYS A 145 -5.37 -7.43 3.97
C CYS A 145 -6.57 -6.76 4.66
N THR A 146 -7.77 -7.32 4.53
CA THR A 146 -8.98 -6.83 5.22
C THR A 146 -8.83 -6.94 6.74
N TRP A 147 -8.43 -8.12 7.24
CA TRP A 147 -8.24 -8.38 8.67
C TRP A 147 -7.14 -7.52 9.30
N VAL A 148 -5.99 -7.38 8.64
CA VAL A 148 -4.88 -6.53 9.11
C VAL A 148 -5.30 -5.06 9.15
N THR A 149 -5.98 -4.57 8.10
CA THR A 149 -6.44 -3.17 8.06
C THR A 149 -7.42 -2.90 9.20
N SER A 150 -8.40 -3.78 9.41
CA SER A 150 -9.47 -3.63 10.41
C SER A 150 -9.01 -3.76 11.87
N ASN A 151 -7.89 -4.43 12.14
CA ASN A 151 -7.45 -4.73 13.51
C ASN A 151 -6.15 -4.02 13.92
N ALA A 152 -5.24 -3.73 12.98
CA ALA A 152 -3.94 -3.12 13.29
C ALA A 152 -3.85 -1.64 12.89
N TYR A 153 -4.47 -1.23 11.76
CA TYR A 153 -4.30 0.12 11.22
C TYR A 153 -5.48 1.06 11.48
N SER A 154 -6.72 0.56 11.57
CA SER A 154 -7.90 1.39 11.83
C SER A 154 -8.15 1.70 13.32
N SER A 155 -7.18 2.34 13.98
CA SER A 155 -7.30 2.78 15.39
C SER A 155 -7.07 4.30 15.52
N PRO A 156 -8.01 5.07 16.13
CA PRO A 156 -7.85 6.52 16.31
C PRO A 156 -6.90 6.85 17.48
N SER A 157 -5.91 7.71 17.23
CA SER A 157 -4.91 8.09 18.24
C SER A 157 -5.34 9.20 19.21
N ILE A 158 -6.48 9.84 18.97
CA ILE A 158 -7.03 10.96 19.78
C ILE A 158 -8.16 10.53 20.73
N VAL A 159 -8.75 9.36 20.51
CA VAL A 159 -9.87 8.81 21.30
C VAL A 159 -9.47 7.42 21.75
N LEU A 160 -9.22 7.23 23.05
CA LEU A 160 -8.76 5.95 23.58
C LEU A 160 -9.96 5.03 23.78
N ALA A 161 -9.92 3.86 23.13
CA ALA A 161 -10.92 2.81 23.31
C ALA A 161 -10.41 1.79 24.33
N SER A 162 -11.08 1.71 25.48
CA SER A 162 -10.88 0.61 26.44
C SER A 162 -12.01 -0.41 26.30
N TYR A 163 -11.71 -1.66 26.60
CA TYR A 163 -12.69 -2.75 26.58
C TYR A 163 -12.77 -3.36 27.97
N ASN A 164 -13.97 -3.36 28.56
CA ASN A 164 -14.20 -4.01 29.83
C ASN A 164 -14.14 -5.55 29.67
N ASN A 165 -13.99 -6.28 30.78
CA ASN A 165 -14.06 -7.75 30.80
C ASN A 165 -15.39 -8.32 30.23
N ASP A 166 -16.43 -7.48 30.20
CA ASP A 166 -17.78 -7.74 29.65
C ASP A 166 -17.85 -7.51 28.12
N GLY A 167 -16.75 -7.16 27.46
CA GLY A 167 -16.70 -6.80 26.04
C GLY A 167 -17.28 -5.43 25.69
N THR A 168 -17.93 -4.76 26.64
CA THR A 168 -18.41 -3.38 26.48
C THR A 168 -17.25 -2.41 26.25
N ARG A 169 -17.31 -1.66 25.14
CA ARG A 169 -16.33 -0.66 24.76
C ARG A 169 -16.60 0.65 25.51
N TYR A 170 -15.69 1.03 26.40
CA TYR A 170 -15.66 2.37 26.97
C TYR A 170 -14.80 3.29 26.10
N ILE A 171 -15.24 4.54 25.94
CA ILE A 171 -14.59 5.53 25.09
C ILE A 171 -14.12 6.69 25.97
N ILE A 172 -12.81 6.86 26.06
CA ILE A 172 -12.12 7.88 26.85
C ILE A 172 -11.75 9.02 25.89
N ASP A 173 -12.15 10.24 26.23
CA ASP A 173 -12.13 11.40 25.33
C ASP A 173 -11.42 12.64 25.91
N ASP A 174 -10.69 12.42 27.00
CA ASP A 174 -10.08 13.43 27.89
C ASP A 174 -9.21 14.44 27.11
N PHE A 175 -8.55 13.99 26.03
CA PHE A 175 -7.81 14.86 25.11
C PHE A 175 -8.70 15.95 24.50
N ARG A 176 -9.85 15.58 23.92
CA ARG A 176 -10.75 16.54 23.27
C ARG A 176 -11.45 17.42 24.30
N GLU A 177 -11.79 16.88 25.48
CA GLU A 177 -12.34 17.68 26.58
C GLU A 177 -11.33 18.73 27.07
N ALA A 178 -10.08 18.32 27.38
CA ALA A 178 -9.03 19.22 27.83
C ALA A 178 -8.69 20.30 26.79
N TYR A 179 -8.55 19.94 25.51
CA TYR A 179 -8.32 20.92 24.44
C TYR A 179 -9.53 21.84 24.24
N TYR A 180 -10.76 21.37 24.41
CA TYR A 180 -11.96 22.20 24.30
C TYR A 180 -12.11 23.17 25.49
N TRP A 181 -11.84 22.72 26.72
CA TRP A 181 -11.74 23.57 27.91
C TRP A 181 -10.69 24.67 27.70
N LEU A 182 -9.49 24.28 27.27
CA LEU A 182 -8.38 25.19 26.98
C LEU A 182 -8.80 26.26 25.95
N ARG A 183 -9.54 25.86 24.91
CA ARG A 183 -10.05 26.74 23.86
C ARG A 183 -11.11 27.73 24.33
N LYS A 184 -11.94 27.35 25.32
CA LYS A 184 -13.10 28.13 25.76
C LYS A 184 -12.85 28.98 27.01
N ASN A 185 -11.97 28.53 27.91
CA ASN A 185 -11.86 29.08 29.26
C ASN A 185 -10.58 29.90 29.51
N THR A 186 -9.64 29.93 28.56
CA THR A 186 -8.39 30.73 28.67
C THR A 186 -8.40 31.94 27.72
N PRO A 187 -7.59 32.99 27.94
CA PRO A 187 -7.43 34.10 26.99
C PRO A 187 -6.94 33.64 25.61
N GLU A 188 -7.35 34.31 24.52
CA GLU A 188 -6.97 33.91 23.14
C GLU A 188 -5.45 33.93 22.88
N LYS A 189 -4.73 34.84 23.55
CA LYS A 189 -3.27 34.98 23.44
C LYS A 189 -2.48 34.11 24.43
N ALA A 190 -3.16 33.29 25.24
CA ALA A 190 -2.49 32.46 26.23
C ALA A 190 -1.53 31.45 25.57
N ARG A 191 -0.31 31.37 26.11
CA ARG A 191 0.73 30.45 25.67
C ARG A 191 0.74 29.19 26.53
N VAL A 192 0.83 28.06 25.85
CA VAL A 192 0.76 26.73 26.45
C VAL A 192 2.08 26.01 26.25
N MET A 193 2.74 25.66 27.36
CA MET A 193 3.92 24.80 27.35
C MET A 193 3.50 23.33 27.47
N SER A 194 3.95 22.50 26.55
CA SER A 194 3.75 21.06 26.54
C SER A 194 4.97 20.37 25.93
N TRP A 195 5.01 19.04 25.97
CA TRP A 195 5.95 18.29 25.13
C TRP A 195 5.63 18.44 23.63
N TRP A 196 6.64 18.25 22.78
CA TRP A 196 6.59 18.60 21.35
C TRP A 196 5.63 17.73 20.54
N ASP A 197 5.44 16.46 20.93
CA ASP A 197 4.45 15.52 20.38
C ASP A 197 3.08 16.19 20.13
N TYR A 198 2.62 16.97 21.11
CA TYR A 198 1.25 17.49 21.20
C TYR A 198 1.06 18.88 20.57
N GLY A 199 2.13 19.56 20.14
CA GLY A 199 2.07 20.96 19.71
C GLY A 199 1.03 21.23 18.61
N TYR A 200 0.97 20.36 17.60
CA TYR A 200 -0.06 20.44 16.54
C TYR A 200 -1.48 20.11 17.03
N GLN A 201 -1.65 19.25 18.04
CA GLN A 201 -2.96 18.93 18.60
C GLN A 201 -3.52 20.11 19.40
N ILE A 202 -2.70 20.74 20.23
CA ILE A 202 -3.05 21.93 21.00
C ILE A 202 -3.33 23.12 20.08
N ALA A 203 -2.49 23.34 19.06
CA ALA A 203 -2.71 24.39 18.08
C ALA A 203 -4.01 24.19 17.28
N GLY A 204 -4.27 22.97 16.78
CA GLY A 204 -5.43 22.68 15.94
C GLY A 204 -6.76 22.57 16.70
N MET A 205 -6.78 21.88 17.84
CA MET A 205 -8.01 21.66 18.62
C MET A 205 -8.23 22.75 19.66
N GLY A 206 -7.19 23.07 20.44
CA GLY A 206 -7.19 24.10 21.47
C GLY A 206 -7.17 25.53 20.94
N ASN A 207 -6.65 25.77 19.73
CA ASN A 207 -6.51 27.10 19.12
C ASN A 207 -5.81 28.08 20.08
N ARG A 208 -4.61 27.71 20.54
CA ARG A 208 -3.73 28.51 21.41
C ARG A 208 -2.29 28.45 20.94
N THR A 209 -1.49 29.43 21.36
CA THR A 209 -0.07 29.51 21.04
C THR A 209 0.68 28.43 21.79
N VAL A 210 1.39 27.55 21.08
CA VAL A 210 2.32 26.58 21.66
C VAL A 210 3.75 27.11 21.55
N LEU A 211 4.60 26.79 22.53
CA LEU A 211 6.01 27.17 22.49
C LEU A 211 6.83 26.27 21.55
N VAL A 212 6.52 24.97 21.52
CA VAL A 212 7.27 23.96 20.79
C VAL A 212 6.29 23.10 19.97
N ASP A 213 6.70 22.72 18.77
CA ASP A 213 5.91 21.95 17.82
C ASP A 213 6.59 20.64 17.39
N ASN A 214 5.83 19.83 16.64
CA ASN A 214 6.25 18.54 16.10
C ASN A 214 6.99 18.71 14.75
N ASN A 215 7.55 19.89 14.47
CA ASN A 215 8.50 20.13 13.37
C ASN A 215 9.96 20.11 13.86
N THR A 216 10.18 20.28 15.17
CA THR A 216 11.45 20.09 15.88
C THR A 216 12.66 20.77 15.21
N TRP A 217 12.48 21.97 14.65
CA TRP A 217 13.49 22.68 13.86
C TRP A 217 14.54 23.43 14.70
N ASN A 218 14.27 23.63 15.99
CA ASN A 218 15.12 24.37 16.94
C ASN A 218 15.32 23.53 18.21
N ASN A 219 16.37 22.70 18.22
CA ASN A 219 16.65 21.77 19.32
C ASN A 219 16.84 22.49 20.66
N SER A 220 17.57 23.60 20.68
CA SER A 220 17.85 24.35 21.91
C SER A 220 16.57 24.87 22.59
N HIS A 221 15.52 25.19 21.83
CA HIS A 221 14.21 25.55 22.39
C HIS A 221 13.47 24.34 22.98
N ILE A 222 13.57 23.16 22.34
CA ILE A 222 13.04 21.90 22.89
C ILE A 222 13.79 21.54 24.18
N ALA A 223 15.12 21.68 24.20
CA ALA A 223 15.97 21.43 25.35
C ALA A 223 15.64 22.37 26.53
N LEU A 224 15.31 23.63 26.25
CA LEU A 224 14.89 24.57 27.30
C LEU A 224 13.54 24.19 27.93
N VAL A 225 12.58 23.69 27.14
CA VAL A 225 11.32 23.12 27.67
C VAL A 225 11.55 21.80 28.40
N GLY A 226 12.41 20.91 27.86
CA GLY A 226 12.82 19.68 28.55
C GLY A 226 13.45 19.97 29.92
N LYS A 227 14.34 20.97 29.98
CA LYS A 227 14.96 21.48 31.21
C LYS A 227 13.94 22.06 32.18
N ALA A 228 12.92 22.79 31.70
CA ALA A 228 11.84 23.27 32.53
C ALA A 228 11.01 22.11 33.13
N MET A 229 10.73 21.06 32.35
CA MET A 229 10.02 19.87 32.83
C MET A 229 10.86 18.99 33.76
N SER A 230 12.20 19.01 33.66
CA SER A 230 13.10 18.15 34.42
C SER A 230 13.87 18.83 35.57
N SER A 231 13.61 20.12 35.83
CA SER A 231 14.26 20.87 36.92
C SER A 231 13.39 20.89 38.20
N ASN A 232 13.95 21.40 39.30
CA ASN A 232 13.13 21.77 40.45
C ASN A 232 12.21 22.97 40.10
N GLU A 233 11.14 23.15 40.88
CA GLU A 233 10.15 24.22 40.66
C GLU A 233 10.79 25.61 40.59
N THR A 234 11.83 25.87 41.39
CA THR A 234 12.52 27.17 41.45
C THR A 234 13.24 27.54 40.16
N GLU A 235 13.96 26.62 39.53
CA GLU A 235 14.63 26.87 38.24
C GLU A 235 13.64 26.75 37.07
N ALA A 236 12.70 25.79 37.13
CA ALA A 236 11.64 25.65 36.14
C ALA A 236 10.80 26.93 36.02
N TYR A 237 10.40 27.54 37.15
CA TYR A 237 9.63 28.78 37.18
C TYR A 237 10.36 29.97 36.55
N LYS A 238 11.69 30.08 36.74
CA LYS A 238 12.52 31.09 36.06
C LYS A 238 12.50 30.89 34.54
N ILE A 239 12.64 29.66 34.07
CA ILE A 239 12.60 29.33 32.63
C ILE A 239 11.21 29.64 32.05
N MET A 240 10.14 29.22 32.73
CA MET A 240 8.76 29.48 32.30
C MET A 240 8.40 30.97 32.32
N THR A 241 8.96 31.75 33.24
CA THR A 241 8.79 33.21 33.28
C THR A 241 9.60 33.90 32.17
N MET A 242 10.82 33.42 31.87
CA MET A 242 11.63 33.90 30.75
C MET A 242 10.98 33.62 29.38
N LEU A 243 10.29 32.49 29.26
CA LEU A 243 9.49 32.10 28.10
C LEU A 243 8.05 32.66 28.13
N ASP A 244 7.68 33.37 29.20
CA ASP A 244 6.39 34.05 29.38
C ASP A 244 5.19 33.06 29.18
N VAL A 245 5.23 31.94 29.89
CA VAL A 245 4.25 30.84 29.82
C VAL A 245 3.03 31.12 30.69
N ASP A 246 1.82 31.03 30.11
CA ASP A 246 0.56 31.22 30.83
C ASP A 246 -0.01 29.91 31.41
N TYR A 247 0.11 28.79 30.68
CA TYR A 247 -0.40 27.47 31.08
C TYR A 247 0.58 26.34 30.74
N ILE A 248 0.53 25.25 31.50
CA ILE A 248 1.31 24.03 31.27
C ILE A 248 0.32 22.88 31.02
N LEU A 249 0.60 22.04 30.02
CA LEU A 249 -0.15 20.81 29.73
C LEU A 249 0.79 19.61 29.80
N VAL A 250 0.45 18.66 30.66
CA VAL A 250 1.16 17.39 30.90
C VAL A 250 0.15 16.25 30.84
N ILE A 251 0.50 15.15 30.18
CA ILE A 251 -0.35 13.97 30.03
C ILE A 251 0.08 12.90 31.04
N PHE A 252 -0.82 12.57 31.97
CA PHE A 252 -0.62 11.55 33.00
C PHE A 252 -1.51 10.33 32.74
N GLY A 253 -0.92 9.17 32.48
CA GLY A 253 -1.64 7.94 32.13
C GLY A 253 -1.98 7.02 33.30
N GLY A 254 -1.45 7.31 34.50
CA GLY A 254 -1.34 6.34 35.60
C GLY A 254 -2.66 5.80 36.17
N MET A 255 -3.78 6.52 36.03
CA MET A 255 -5.08 6.04 36.51
C MET A 255 -5.70 4.96 35.62
N ILE A 256 -5.42 5.01 34.31
CA ILE A 256 -5.99 4.12 33.29
C ILE A 256 -4.96 3.14 32.68
N GLY A 257 -3.70 3.20 33.11
CA GLY A 257 -2.62 2.38 32.58
C GLY A 257 -2.15 2.80 31.18
N TYR A 258 -2.36 4.06 30.79
CA TYR A 258 -1.96 4.54 29.46
C TYR A 258 -0.44 4.71 29.36
N SER A 259 0.21 3.89 28.52
CA SER A 259 1.67 3.83 28.36
C SER A 259 2.27 4.97 27.52
N GLY A 260 1.44 5.76 26.83
CA GLY A 260 1.88 6.89 25.98
C GLY A 260 2.07 8.20 26.73
N ASP A 261 2.16 8.16 28.07
CA ASP A 261 2.18 9.33 28.94
C ASP A 261 3.56 10.03 29.02
N ASP A 262 3.58 11.21 29.63
CA ASP A 262 4.79 12.02 29.71
C ASP A 262 5.83 11.48 30.69
N ILE A 263 5.42 10.62 31.64
CA ILE A 263 6.32 9.95 32.58
C ILE A 263 7.19 8.92 31.86
N ASN A 264 6.60 8.11 30.96
CA ASN A 264 7.38 7.18 30.13
C ASN A 264 8.28 7.92 29.12
N LYS A 265 7.93 9.15 28.73
CA LYS A 265 8.75 10.01 27.85
C LYS A 265 9.81 10.84 28.59
N PHE A 266 9.71 10.98 29.91
CA PHE A 266 10.54 11.88 30.72
C PHE A 266 12.06 11.69 30.51
N LEU A 267 12.51 10.46 30.34
CA LEU A 267 13.94 10.16 30.09
C LEU A 267 14.46 10.78 28.77
N TRP A 268 13.60 10.99 27.78
CA TRP A 268 13.95 11.74 26.56
C TRP A 268 14.01 13.25 26.81
N MET A 269 13.13 13.79 27.66
CA MET A 269 13.18 15.20 28.07
C MET A 269 14.50 15.52 28.75
N VAL A 270 14.94 14.67 29.69
CA VAL A 270 16.24 14.77 30.36
C VAL A 270 17.40 14.71 29.37
N ARG A 271 17.44 13.71 28.48
CA ARG A 271 18.53 13.55 27.50
C ARG A 271 18.65 14.71 26.51
N ILE A 272 17.52 15.27 26.07
CA ILE A 272 17.50 16.42 25.15
C ILE A 272 17.92 17.70 25.89
N ALA A 273 17.54 17.86 27.16
CA ALA A 273 18.03 18.95 28.01
C ALA A 273 19.54 18.84 28.30
N GLU A 274 20.04 17.64 28.60
CA GLU A 274 21.46 17.37 28.89
C GLU A 274 22.37 17.58 27.67
N GLY A 275 21.91 17.25 26.46
CA GLY A 275 22.71 17.35 25.23
C GLY A 275 22.98 18.77 24.70
N GLU A 276 22.37 19.80 25.30
CA GLU A 276 22.47 21.22 24.87
C GLU A 276 22.93 22.15 26.03
N ILE A 277 23.56 21.60 27.09
CA ILE A 277 24.08 22.35 28.27
C ILE A 277 25.59 22.19 28.39
#